data_AF-A0A453M8K9-F1
#
_entry.id   AF-A0A453M8K9-F1
#
_cell.length_a   1.000
_cell.length_b   1.000
_cell.length_c   1.000
_cell.angle_alpha   90.00
_cell.angle_beta   90.00
_cell.angle_gamma   90.00
#
_symmetry.space_group_name_H-M   'P 1'
#
loop_
_entity.id
_entity.type
_entity.pdbx_description
1 polymer ?
#
loop_
_entity_poly.entity_id
_entity_poly.type
_entity_poly.pdbx_seq_one_letter_code
_entity_poly.pdbx_strand_id
1 'polypeptide(L)'
;MIRYQVRNEYGLADPALYAPEGEEDDPEALLEGVAMAGLVGLLRQLGDLAEFAAEIFHDLHEDVMATASRGHGLMLRLQQLEAEFPAVEKAIIAQTDHSTYLHDDGVEWHPNLQLNQNLITIGDMPRFILDSYEECRGPPHLFTLDKFDVAGAGASLKRYSDPSFFKMGQTSNMIEPDYLREKKPRRIKKKAMRRKGETLESLLIANSE
;
A
#
# COMPACT_ATOMS: atom_id res chain seq x y z
N MET A 1 8.60 13.89 -0.75
CA MET A 1 9.42 12.80 -0.18
C MET A 1 9.97 13.32 1.13
N ILE A 2 9.41 12.88 2.26
CA ILE A 2 9.86 13.31 3.58
C ILE A 2 11.23 12.64 3.80
N ARG A 3 12.28 13.44 3.95
CA ARG A 3 13.64 12.95 4.20
C ARG A 3 13.85 12.96 5.70
N TYR A 4 14.37 11.86 6.25
CA TYR A 4 14.88 11.85 7.61
C TYR A 4 15.92 12.98 7.73
N GLN A 5 15.65 13.95 8.60
CA GLN A 5 16.50 15.13 8.73
C GLN A 5 17.48 14.91 9.87
N VAL A 6 18.76 14.75 9.52
CA VAL A 6 19.83 14.67 10.51
C VAL A 6 19.92 16.03 11.22
N ARG A 7 19.82 16.00 12.55
CA ARG A 7 19.92 17.19 13.41
C ARG A 7 21.36 17.72 13.40
N ASN A 8 21.56 19.02 13.61
CA ASN A 8 22.90 19.63 13.64
C ASN A 8 23.71 19.06 14.82
N GLU A 9 24.96 18.63 14.58
CA GLU A 9 25.88 18.07 15.58
C GLU A 9 26.05 18.99 16.80
N TYR A 10 26.29 20.29 16.59
CA TYR A 10 26.45 21.25 17.68
C TYR A 10 25.13 21.51 18.44
N GLY A 11 23.98 21.26 17.80
CA GLY A 11 22.66 21.34 18.44
C GLY A 11 22.28 20.08 19.22
N LEU A 12 23.05 19.00 19.10
CA LEU A 12 22.84 17.73 19.82
C LEU A 12 23.71 17.62 21.08
N ALA A 13 24.73 18.44 21.23
CA ALA A 13 25.51 18.55 22.45
C ALA A 13 24.88 19.54 23.44
N ASP A 14 25.32 19.48 24.70
CA ASP A 14 24.90 20.43 25.72
C ASP A 14 25.47 21.83 25.39
N PRO A 15 24.61 22.85 25.19
CA PRO A 15 25.06 24.21 24.91
C PRO A 15 25.95 24.82 26.01
N ALA A 16 25.89 24.29 27.23
CA ALA A 16 26.74 24.74 28.34
C ALA A 16 28.25 24.49 28.07
N LEU A 17 28.60 23.53 27.21
CA LEU A 17 29.99 23.16 26.92
C LEU A 17 30.79 24.24 26.19
N TYR A 18 30.12 25.17 25.52
CA TYR A 18 30.74 26.30 24.80
C TYR A 18 30.10 27.64 25.18
N ALA A 19 29.29 27.66 26.24
CA ALA A 19 28.76 28.90 26.79
C ALA A 19 29.90 29.65 27.51
N PRO A 20 30.03 30.97 27.33
CA PRO A 20 31.08 31.73 28.01
C PRO A 20 30.84 31.71 29.53
N GLU A 21 31.67 30.99 30.27
CA GLU A 21 31.67 31.02 31.74
C GLU A 21 32.48 32.23 32.25
N GLY A 22 31.84 33.41 32.29
CA GLY A 22 32.40 34.59 32.96
C GLY A 22 33.12 35.64 32.06
N GLU A 23 33.74 36.63 32.72
CA GLU A 23 34.27 37.89 32.11
C GLU A 23 35.63 37.74 31.39
N GLU A 24 36.27 36.56 31.40
CA GLU A 24 37.52 36.30 30.66
C GLU A 24 37.24 35.31 29.51
N ASP A 25 37.17 35.81 28.28
CA ASP A 25 37.09 34.99 27.07
C ASP A 25 38.42 34.21 26.90
N ASP A 26 38.52 33.02 27.49
CA ASP A 26 39.62 32.08 27.22
C ASP A 26 39.37 31.38 25.86
N PRO A 27 40.10 31.76 24.78
CA PRO A 27 39.88 31.20 23.46
C PRO A 27 40.24 29.71 23.38
N GLU A 28 41.11 29.20 24.26
CA GLU A 28 41.51 27.79 24.27
C GLU A 28 40.39 26.91 24.87
N ALA A 29 39.84 27.33 26.01
CA ALA A 29 38.69 26.67 26.62
C ALA A 29 37.45 26.67 25.71
N LEU A 30 37.19 27.77 24.99
CA LEU A 30 36.10 27.84 24.01
C LEU A 30 36.31 26.84 22.86
N LEU A 31 37.53 26.75 22.32
CA LEU A 31 37.82 25.81 21.23
C LEU A 31 37.69 24.35 21.69
N GLU A 32 38.17 24.03 22.90
CA GLU A 32 38.02 22.70 23.50
C GLU A 32 36.53 22.36 23.70
N GLY A 33 35.75 23.30 24.23
CA GLY A 33 34.30 23.17 24.41
C GLY A 33 33.55 22.88 23.11
N VAL A 34 33.83 23.64 22.04
CA VAL A 34 33.25 23.44 20.71
C VAL A 34 33.68 22.09 20.12
N ALA A 35 34.95 21.70 20.26
CA ALA A 35 35.44 20.41 19.78
C ALA A 35 34.76 19.23 20.49
N MET A 36 34.61 19.30 21.82
CA MET A 36 33.87 18.32 22.61
C MET A 36 32.40 18.25 22.20
N ALA A 37 31.73 19.40 22.07
CA ALA A 37 30.35 19.49 21.63
C ALA A 37 30.16 18.89 20.22
N GLY A 38 31.08 19.16 19.29
CA GLY A 38 31.07 18.57 17.95
C GLY A 38 31.19 17.05 17.98
N LEU A 39 32.16 16.50 18.74
CA LEU A 39 32.35 15.05 18.86
C LEU A 39 31.15 14.35 19.51
N VAL A 40 30.58 14.91 20.58
CA VAL A 40 29.37 14.39 21.23
C VAL A 40 28.17 14.45 20.27
N GLY A 41 28.05 15.55 19.52
CA GLY A 41 27.05 15.71 18.48
C GLY A 41 27.12 14.64 17.40
N LEU A 42 28.32 14.37 16.88
CA LEU A 42 28.57 13.32 15.89
C LEU A 42 28.23 11.92 16.44
N LEU A 43 28.60 11.62 17.69
CA LEU A 43 28.25 10.36 18.33
C LEU A 43 26.73 10.20 18.43
N ARG A 44 26.00 11.28 18.74
CA ARG A 44 24.54 11.25 18.82
C ARG A 44 23.88 11.07 17.45
N GLN A 45 24.37 11.76 16.42
CA GLN A 45 23.91 11.55 15.04
C GLN A 45 24.12 10.11 14.57
N LEU A 46 25.23 9.48 14.95
CA LEU A 46 25.48 8.08 14.61
C LEU A 46 24.51 7.14 15.34
N GLY A 47 24.14 7.47 16.58
CA GLY A 47 23.08 6.79 17.33
C GLY A 47 21.73 6.90 16.64
N ASP A 48 21.31 8.12 16.28
CA ASP A 48 20.07 8.40 15.55
C ASP A 48 20.01 7.62 14.21
N LEU A 49 21.13 7.58 13.47
CA LEU A 49 21.24 6.82 12.23
C LEU A 49 21.15 5.30 12.44
N ALA A 50 21.77 4.80 13.52
CA ALA A 50 21.74 3.38 13.85
C ALA A 50 20.32 2.93 14.24
N GLU A 51 19.60 3.75 15.00
CA GLU A 51 18.18 3.52 15.33
C GLU A 51 17.32 3.48 14.06
N PHE A 52 17.46 4.48 13.18
CA PHE A 52 16.73 4.52 11.91
C PHE A 52 17.03 3.29 11.01
N ALA A 53 18.29 2.87 10.93
CA ALA A 53 18.67 1.67 10.18
C ALA A 53 18.05 0.40 10.79
N ALA A 54 18.01 0.30 12.12
CA ALA A 54 17.40 -0.83 12.81
C ALA A 54 15.91 -0.94 12.50
N GLU A 55 15.18 0.16 12.45
CA GLU A 55 13.76 0.18 12.06
C GLU A 55 13.55 -0.32 10.62
N ILE A 56 14.32 0.19 9.65
CA ILE A 56 14.22 -0.25 8.25
C ILE A 56 14.47 -1.76 8.13
N PHE A 57 15.53 -2.26 8.77
CA PHE A 57 15.87 -3.67 8.68
C PHE A 57 14.90 -4.56 9.44
N HIS A 58 14.29 -4.07 10.52
CA HIS A 58 13.23 -4.78 11.23
C HIS A 58 12.00 -4.95 10.35
N ASP A 59 11.47 -3.87 9.76
CA ASP A 59 10.28 -3.93 8.90
C ASP A 59 10.53 -4.82 7.68
N LEU A 60 11.70 -4.69 7.04
CA LEU A 60 12.09 -5.56 5.93
C LEU A 60 12.19 -7.03 6.37
N HIS A 61 12.70 -7.30 7.58
CA HIS A 61 12.80 -8.65 8.09
C HIS A 61 11.43 -9.29 8.29
N GLU A 62 10.47 -8.55 8.86
CA GLU A 62 9.09 -9.03 9.03
C GLU A 62 8.46 -9.39 7.68
N ASP A 63 8.60 -8.53 6.66
CA ASP A 63 8.09 -8.78 5.31
C ASP A 63 8.75 -10.00 4.64
N VAL A 64 10.07 -10.15 4.80
CA VAL A 64 10.82 -11.30 4.30
C VAL A 64 10.37 -12.59 4.99
N MET A 65 10.16 -12.57 6.31
CA MET A 65 9.71 -13.74 7.07
C MET A 65 8.27 -14.13 6.72
N ALA A 66 7.38 -13.15 6.58
CA ALA A 66 6.01 -13.39 6.12
C ALA A 66 5.99 -14.01 4.70
N THR A 67 6.83 -13.51 3.80
CA THR A 67 6.98 -14.03 2.44
C THR A 67 7.57 -15.44 2.43
N ALA A 68 8.62 -15.70 3.22
CA ALA A 68 9.26 -17.01 3.33
C ALA A 68 8.29 -18.06 3.90
N SER A 69 7.52 -17.71 4.94
CA SER A 69 6.48 -18.58 5.51
C SER A 69 5.40 -18.94 4.48
N ARG A 70 4.91 -17.96 3.73
CA ARG A 70 3.97 -18.19 2.62
C ARG A 70 4.56 -19.06 1.52
N GLY A 71 5.82 -18.83 1.15
CA GLY A 71 6.56 -19.63 0.17
C GLY A 71 6.70 -21.08 0.61
N HIS A 72 7.03 -21.31 1.88
CA HIS A 72 7.11 -22.65 2.45
C HIS A 72 5.75 -23.37 2.41
N GLY A 73 4.66 -22.67 2.78
CA GLY A 73 3.31 -23.23 2.67
C GLY A 73 2.91 -23.59 1.24
N LEU A 74 3.30 -22.79 0.25
CA LEU A 74 3.07 -23.08 -1.17
C LEU A 74 3.88 -24.30 -1.64
N MET A 75 5.14 -24.40 -1.21
CA MET A 75 6.00 -25.54 -1.51
C MET A 75 5.40 -26.86 -1.00
N LEU A 76 4.92 -26.89 0.24
CA LEU A 76 4.29 -28.09 0.81
C LEU A 76 3.04 -28.52 0.02
N ARG A 77 2.20 -27.55 -0.38
CA ARG A 77 1.02 -27.83 -1.21
C ARG A 77 1.39 -28.32 -2.61
N LEU A 78 2.46 -27.80 -3.19
CA LEU A 78 2.97 -28.26 -4.48
C LEU A 78 3.45 -29.71 -4.40
N GLN A 79 4.22 -30.06 -3.36
CA GLN A 79 4.68 -31.44 -3.14
C GLN A 79 3.49 -32.42 -2.97
N GLN A 80 2.46 -32.01 -2.24
CA GLN A 80 1.24 -32.80 -2.13
C GLN A 80 0.55 -32.98 -3.49
N LEU A 81 0.39 -31.89 -4.25
CA LEU A 81 -0.22 -31.94 -5.58
C LEU A 81 0.58 -32.83 -6.53
N GLU A 82 1.90 -32.74 -6.52
CA GLU A 82 2.80 -33.56 -7.32
C GLU A 82 2.66 -35.06 -7.00
N ALA A 83 2.45 -35.40 -5.72
CA ALA A 83 2.19 -36.78 -5.30
C ALA A 83 0.80 -37.30 -5.71
N GLU A 84 -0.22 -36.43 -5.71
CA GLU A 84 -1.61 -36.80 -6.06
C GLU A 84 -1.86 -36.80 -7.58
N PHE A 85 -1.12 -35.99 -8.34
CA PHE A 85 -1.31 -35.78 -9.78
C PHE A 85 -1.28 -37.08 -10.60
N PRO A 86 -0.35 -38.03 -10.40
CA PRO A 86 -0.31 -39.27 -11.19
C PRO A 86 -1.57 -40.14 -11.03
N ALA A 87 -2.20 -40.12 -9.85
CA ALA A 87 -3.43 -40.89 -9.61
C ALA A 87 -4.61 -40.27 -10.38
N VAL A 88 -4.71 -38.94 -10.37
CA VAL A 88 -5.72 -38.17 -11.12
C VAL A 88 -5.50 -38.33 -12.63
N GLU A 89 -4.27 -38.20 -13.10
CA GLU A 89 -3.91 -38.36 -14.51
C GLU A 89 -4.31 -39.73 -15.04
N LYS A 90 -3.97 -40.81 -14.29
CA LYS A 90 -4.37 -42.17 -14.66
C LYS A 90 -5.88 -42.36 -14.69
N ALA A 91 -6.61 -41.79 -13.73
CA ALA A 91 -8.07 -41.87 -13.70
C ALA A 91 -8.70 -41.18 -14.93
N ILE A 92 -8.16 -40.03 -15.34
CA ILE A 92 -8.63 -39.29 -16.53
C ILE A 92 -8.31 -40.08 -17.82
N ILE A 93 -7.09 -40.60 -17.96
CA ILE A 93 -6.67 -41.35 -19.16
C ILE A 93 -7.43 -42.68 -19.29
N ALA A 94 -7.72 -43.35 -18.17
CA ALA A 94 -8.47 -44.60 -18.17
C ALA A 94 -9.97 -44.42 -18.51
N GLN A 95 -10.49 -43.19 -18.48
CA GLN A 95 -11.88 -42.89 -18.77
C GLN A 95 -12.13 -42.91 -20.30
N THR A 96 -12.80 -43.94 -20.80
CA THR A 96 -13.12 -44.10 -22.24
C THR A 96 -14.45 -43.48 -22.65
N ASP A 97 -15.40 -43.34 -21.73
CA ASP A 97 -16.68 -42.68 -21.94
C ASP A 97 -16.65 -41.26 -21.36
N HIS A 98 -16.65 -40.27 -22.26
CA HIS A 98 -16.64 -38.83 -21.95
C HIS A 98 -18.04 -38.25 -21.69
N SER A 99 -19.09 -39.09 -21.74
CA SER A 99 -20.48 -38.70 -21.48
C SER A 99 -20.76 -38.39 -20.00
N THR A 100 -19.88 -38.86 -19.09
CA THR A 100 -19.91 -38.57 -17.64
C THR A 100 -19.04 -37.39 -17.24
N TYR A 101 -18.42 -36.65 -18.18
CA TYR A 101 -17.94 -35.33 -17.83
C TYR A 101 -19.16 -34.55 -17.36
N LEU A 102 -19.20 -34.30 -16.06
CA LEU A 102 -20.22 -33.49 -15.44
C LEU A 102 -20.15 -32.10 -16.12
N HIS A 103 -21.03 -31.86 -17.10
CA HIS A 103 -21.67 -30.56 -17.30
C HIS A 103 -22.66 -30.33 -16.14
N ASP A 104 -22.26 -30.72 -14.93
CA ASP A 104 -22.90 -30.21 -13.74
C ASP A 104 -22.52 -28.74 -13.71
N ASP A 105 -23.49 -27.87 -13.49
CA ASP A 105 -23.28 -26.43 -13.26
C ASP A 105 -22.61 -26.25 -11.87
N GLY A 106 -21.57 -27.03 -11.60
CA GLY A 106 -20.82 -27.07 -10.37
C GLY A 106 -20.26 -25.68 -10.03
N VAL A 107 -19.68 -25.57 -8.85
CA VAL A 107 -19.15 -24.29 -8.36
C VAL A 107 -18.07 -23.79 -9.33
N GLU A 108 -18.38 -22.72 -10.06
CA GLU A 108 -17.46 -22.06 -10.97
C GLU A 108 -16.20 -21.65 -10.20
N TRP A 109 -15.03 -21.98 -10.75
CA TRP A 109 -13.78 -21.55 -10.14
C TRP A 109 -13.67 -20.03 -10.24
N HIS A 110 -13.39 -19.39 -9.11
CA HIS A 110 -13.14 -17.96 -9.07
C HIS A 110 -11.80 -17.67 -8.38
N PRO A 111 -10.95 -16.82 -8.97
CA PRO A 111 -9.76 -16.35 -8.29
C PRO A 111 -10.17 -15.49 -7.09
N ASN A 112 -9.51 -15.67 -5.95
CA ASN A 112 -9.70 -14.80 -4.79
C ASN A 112 -8.93 -13.48 -5.00
N LEU A 113 -9.51 -12.55 -5.75
CA LEU A 113 -8.96 -11.22 -5.96
C LEU A 113 -9.35 -10.30 -4.78
N GLN A 114 -8.41 -10.10 -3.85
CA GLN A 114 -8.57 -9.12 -2.78
C GLN A 114 -8.00 -7.78 -3.24
N LEU A 115 -8.87 -6.79 -3.46
CA LEU A 115 -8.46 -5.42 -3.77
C LEU A 115 -8.31 -4.62 -2.47
N ASN A 116 -7.08 -4.29 -2.11
CA ASN A 116 -6.81 -3.44 -0.96
C ASN A 116 -7.23 -1.98 -1.27
N GLN A 117 -8.29 -1.51 -0.61
CA GLN A 117 -8.79 -0.13 -0.71
C GLN A 117 -8.46 0.65 0.56
N ASN A 118 -8.29 1.97 0.46
CA ASN A 118 -7.91 2.85 1.59
C ASN A 118 -6.45 2.71 2.08
N LEU A 119 -5.49 2.50 1.18
CA LEU A 119 -4.07 2.29 1.50
C LEU A 119 -3.43 3.34 2.45
N ILE A 120 -3.98 4.55 2.49
CA ILE A 120 -3.48 5.65 3.33
C ILE A 120 -4.00 5.53 4.77
N THR A 121 -5.19 4.95 4.98
CA THR A 121 -5.78 4.76 6.33
C THR A 121 -5.76 3.30 6.78
N ILE A 122 -5.20 2.39 5.97
CA ILE A 122 -4.99 1.01 6.37
C ILE A 122 -3.66 0.94 7.13
N GLY A 123 -3.73 0.51 8.39
CA GLY A 123 -2.55 0.28 9.22
C GLY A 123 -2.12 1.51 10.01
N ASP A 124 -1.04 1.32 10.77
CA ASP A 124 -0.46 2.37 11.60
C ASP A 124 0.46 3.26 10.76
N MET A 125 0.51 4.55 11.12
CA MET A 125 1.43 5.50 10.51
C MET A 125 2.88 5.07 10.80
N PRO A 126 3.78 5.05 9.80
CA PRO A 126 5.18 4.75 10.04
C PRO A 126 5.76 5.65 11.13
N ARG A 127 6.56 5.08 12.04
CA ARG A 127 7.08 5.79 13.23
C ARG A 127 7.77 7.10 12.89
N PHE A 128 8.65 7.11 11.90
CA PHE A 128 9.32 8.33 11.46
C PHE A 128 8.37 9.46 11.01
N ILE A 129 7.17 9.14 10.51
CA ILE A 129 6.14 10.15 10.21
C ILE A 129 5.41 10.53 11.50
N LEU A 130 5.08 9.55 12.34
CA LEU A 130 4.40 9.77 13.61
C LEU A 130 5.20 10.70 14.54
N ASP A 131 6.51 10.50 14.67
CA ASP A 131 7.38 11.34 15.50
C ASP A 131 7.34 12.80 15.01
N SER A 132 7.43 13.00 13.69
CA SER A 132 7.32 14.33 13.10
C SER A 132 5.92 14.94 13.26
N TYR A 133 4.88 14.10 13.28
CA TYR A 133 3.50 14.52 13.49
C TYR A 133 3.25 14.92 14.96
N GLU A 134 3.87 14.23 15.91
CA GLU A 134 3.79 14.54 17.35
C GLU A 134 4.56 15.83 17.71
N GLU A 135 5.65 16.13 17.01
CA GLU A 135 6.36 17.41 17.13
C GLU A 135 5.54 18.60 16.57
N CYS A 136 4.56 18.33 15.69
CA CYS A 136 3.72 19.39 15.12
C CYS A 136 2.75 19.98 16.15
N ARG A 137 2.36 21.24 15.94
CA ARG A 137 1.35 21.88 16.78
C ARG A 137 -0.01 21.22 16.55
N GLY A 138 -0.57 20.67 17.63
CA GLY A 138 -1.92 20.14 17.65
C GLY A 138 -2.99 21.21 17.33
N PRO A 139 -4.20 20.78 16.96
CA PRO A 139 -5.30 21.70 16.71
C PRO A 139 -5.67 22.47 17.99
N PRO A 140 -6.23 23.68 17.87
CA PRO A 140 -6.74 24.41 19.03
C PRO A 140 -7.79 23.57 19.79
N HIS A 141 -7.90 23.78 21.10
CA HIS A 141 -8.82 23.05 21.99
C HIS A 141 -10.29 23.48 21.83
N LEU A 142 -10.80 23.39 20.60
CA LEU A 142 -12.15 23.82 20.21
C LEU A 142 -13.24 22.94 20.82
N PHE A 143 -12.93 21.74 21.29
CA PHE A 143 -13.88 20.85 21.98
C PHE A 143 -14.58 21.53 23.17
N THR A 144 -13.98 22.56 23.76
CA THR A 144 -14.58 23.39 24.80
C THR A 144 -15.80 24.18 24.33
N LEU A 145 -15.91 24.46 23.03
CA LEU A 145 -17.00 25.17 22.38
C LEU A 145 -18.13 24.23 21.91
N ASP A 146 -17.92 22.92 21.89
CA ASP A 146 -18.92 21.95 21.42
C ASP A 146 -20.24 22.02 22.21
N LYS A 147 -20.16 22.40 23.49
CA LYS A 147 -21.34 22.62 24.35
C LYS A 147 -22.28 23.73 23.85
N PHE A 148 -21.78 24.61 22.98
CA PHE A 148 -22.55 25.69 22.36
C PHE A 148 -22.89 25.40 20.89
N ASP A 149 -22.41 24.28 20.33
CA ASP A 149 -22.72 23.89 18.96
C ASP A 149 -23.99 23.03 18.92
N VAL A 150 -24.89 23.33 17.98
CA VAL A 150 -26.13 22.58 17.74
C VAL A 150 -25.84 21.13 17.34
N ALA A 151 -24.69 20.87 16.71
CA ALA A 151 -24.27 19.54 16.28
C ALA A 151 -23.56 18.73 17.38
N GLY A 152 -23.28 19.33 18.56
CA GLY A 152 -22.74 18.64 19.73
C GLY A 152 -21.24 18.33 19.68
N ALA A 153 -20.81 17.27 20.37
CA ALA A 153 -19.41 16.92 20.57
C ALA A 153 -18.64 16.69 19.24
N GLY A 154 -17.45 17.27 19.15
CA GLY A 154 -16.57 17.24 17.98
C GLY A 154 -16.99 18.13 16.82
N ALA A 155 -18.13 18.82 16.89
CA ALA A 155 -18.63 19.65 15.80
C ALA A 155 -17.74 20.88 15.55
N SER A 156 -17.29 21.54 16.60
CA SER A 156 -16.43 22.72 16.48
C SER A 156 -15.10 22.39 15.81
N LEU A 157 -14.49 21.24 16.17
CA LEU A 157 -13.25 20.77 15.57
C LEU A 157 -13.46 20.37 14.10
N LYS A 158 -14.55 19.69 13.76
CA LYS A 158 -14.87 19.34 12.36
C LYS A 158 -15.06 20.58 11.48
N ARG A 159 -15.64 21.67 12.01
CA ARG A 159 -15.74 22.95 11.29
C ARG A 159 -14.37 23.59 11.02
N TYR A 160 -13.39 23.33 11.90
CA TYR A 160 -12.01 23.79 11.72
C TYR A 160 -11.23 22.90 10.75
N SER A 161 -11.31 21.58 10.91
CA SER A 161 -10.66 20.59 10.06
C SER A 161 -11.44 19.28 10.07
N ASP A 162 -11.97 18.87 8.92
CA ASP A 162 -12.65 17.57 8.75
C ASP A 162 -12.00 16.76 7.62
N PRO A 163 -11.13 15.78 7.94
CA PRO A 163 -10.55 14.88 6.95
C PRO A 163 -11.59 14.05 6.19
N SER A 164 -12.79 13.85 6.75
CA SER A 164 -13.85 13.05 6.14
C SER A 164 -14.52 13.76 4.97
N PHE A 165 -14.36 15.09 4.86
CA PHE A 165 -14.90 15.90 3.77
C PHE A 165 -14.56 15.33 2.39
N PHE A 166 -13.32 14.87 2.21
CA PHE A 166 -12.84 14.33 0.93
C PHE A 166 -13.45 12.97 0.59
N LYS A 167 -13.84 12.17 1.58
CA LYS A 167 -14.53 10.89 1.35
C LYS A 167 -15.99 11.10 0.93
N MET A 168 -16.66 12.11 1.49
CA MET A 168 -18.07 12.40 1.20
C MET A 168 -18.27 13.00 -0.21
N GLY A 169 -17.40 13.93 -0.62
CA GLY A 169 -17.50 14.58 -1.95
C GLY A 169 -17.30 13.62 -3.13
N GLN A 170 -16.52 12.54 -2.96
CA GLN A 170 -16.30 11.56 -4.03
C GLN A 170 -17.46 10.59 -4.21
N THR A 171 -18.10 10.15 -3.13
CA THR A 171 -19.31 9.30 -3.24
C THR A 171 -20.48 10.07 -3.88
N SER A 172 -20.64 11.35 -3.56
CA SER A 172 -21.67 12.22 -4.17
C SER A 172 -21.50 12.37 -5.68
N ASN A 173 -20.27 12.55 -6.17
CA ASN A 173 -19.99 12.75 -7.60
C ASN A 173 -19.96 11.44 -8.41
N MET A 174 -19.92 10.27 -7.77
CA MET A 174 -20.03 8.97 -8.45
C MET A 174 -21.46 8.43 -8.52
N ILE A 175 -22.40 9.01 -7.77
CA ILE A 175 -23.81 8.58 -7.79
C ILE A 175 -24.61 9.22 -8.95
N GLU A 176 -24.10 10.28 -9.61
CA GLU A 176 -24.61 10.80 -10.89
C GLU A 176 -23.46 10.84 -11.92
N PRO A 177 -23.50 10.20 -13.12
CA PRO A 177 -24.61 9.54 -13.82
C PRO A 177 -24.21 8.19 -14.50
N ASP A 178 -24.05 7.08 -13.78
CA ASP A 178 -23.93 5.75 -14.44
C ASP A 178 -25.27 5.01 -14.57
N TYR A 179 -26.33 5.49 -13.92
CA TYR A 179 -27.66 4.87 -13.99
C TYR A 179 -28.44 5.08 -15.30
N LEU A 180 -27.91 5.84 -16.27
CA LEU A 180 -28.58 6.14 -17.53
C LEU A 180 -27.94 5.49 -18.77
N ARG A 181 -26.86 4.71 -18.62
CA ARG A 181 -26.18 4.10 -19.76
C ARG A 181 -26.52 2.62 -20.02
N GLU A 182 -27.22 1.95 -19.12
CA GLU A 182 -27.44 0.49 -19.21
C GLU A 182 -28.83 0.02 -19.67
N LYS A 183 -29.69 0.89 -20.20
CA LYS A 183 -30.97 0.43 -20.80
C LYS A 183 -31.25 1.00 -22.19
N LYS A 184 -30.46 0.58 -23.18
CA LYS A 184 -30.96 0.48 -24.57
C LYS A 184 -30.49 -0.84 -25.20
N PRO A 185 -31.39 -1.82 -25.42
CA PRO A 185 -31.04 -2.97 -26.26
C PRO A 185 -30.78 -2.47 -27.69
N ARG A 186 -29.53 -2.59 -28.15
CA ARG A 186 -29.16 -2.42 -29.55
C ARG A 186 -29.89 -3.50 -30.36
N ARG A 187 -31.05 -3.17 -30.92
CA ARG A 187 -31.71 -3.98 -31.95
C ARG A 187 -30.79 -4.06 -33.16
N ILE A 188 -30.11 -5.21 -33.30
CA ILE A 188 -29.39 -5.57 -34.52
C ILE A 188 -30.43 -5.77 -35.62
N LYS A 189 -30.54 -4.80 -36.54
CA LYS A 189 -31.25 -5.01 -37.80
C LYS A 189 -30.42 -5.97 -38.65
N LYS A 190 -30.90 -7.21 -38.82
CA LYS A 190 -30.39 -8.14 -39.84
C LYS A 190 -30.60 -7.49 -41.22
N LYS A 191 -29.54 -6.95 -41.83
CA LYS A 191 -29.48 -6.78 -43.28
C LYS A 191 -29.04 -8.12 -43.87
N ALA A 192 -29.95 -8.76 -44.59
CA ALA A 192 -29.65 -9.92 -45.41
C ALA A 192 -28.66 -9.52 -46.52
N MET A 193 -27.41 -10.00 -46.43
CA MET A 193 -26.48 -9.99 -47.55
C MET A 193 -26.48 -11.40 -48.13
N ARG A 194 -27.03 -11.54 -49.34
CA ARG A 194 -26.99 -12.78 -50.14
C ARG A 194 -25.53 -13.16 -50.39
N ARG A 195 -25.10 -14.34 -49.92
CA ARG A 195 -23.86 -14.97 -50.37
C ARG A 195 -24.16 -15.73 -51.67
N LYS A 196 -23.50 -15.33 -52.77
CA LYS A 196 -23.38 -16.16 -53.96
C LYS A 196 -22.30 -17.20 -53.65
N GLY A 197 -22.61 -18.48 -53.85
CA GLY A 197 -21.72 -19.58 -53.52
C GLY A 197 -20.55 -19.66 -54.49
N GLU A 198 -19.36 -19.88 -53.94
CA GLU A 198 -18.22 -20.45 -54.65
C GLU A 198 -17.70 -21.61 -53.78
N THR A 199 -17.64 -22.78 -54.39
CA THR A 199 -17.33 -24.07 -53.79
C THR A 199 -15.84 -24.25 -53.51
N LEU A 200 -15.57 -25.11 -52.53
CA LEU A 200 -14.31 -25.35 -51.83
C LEU A 200 -13.15 -25.95 -52.66
N GLU A 201 -13.23 -25.96 -53.99
CA GLU A 201 -12.16 -26.51 -54.85
C GLU A 201 -11.13 -25.48 -55.33
N SER A 202 -11.42 -24.18 -55.24
CA SER A 202 -10.52 -23.12 -55.73
C SER A 202 -9.40 -22.73 -54.76
N LEU A 203 -9.38 -23.26 -53.53
CA LEU A 203 -8.37 -22.93 -52.52
C LEU A 203 -7.24 -23.97 -52.39
N LEU A 204 -7.33 -25.11 -53.08
CA LEU A 204 -6.32 -26.17 -53.01
C LEU A 204 -5.27 -26.13 -54.12
N ILE A 205 -5.42 -25.27 -55.14
CA ILE A 205 -4.47 -25.18 -56.26
C ILE A 205 -3.40 -24.09 -56.05
N ALA A 206 -3.55 -23.22 -55.05
CA ALA A 206 -2.62 -22.10 -54.85
C ALA A 206 -1.38 -22.40 -53.96
N ASN A 207 -1.23 -23.62 -53.45
CA ASN A 207 -0.13 -24.01 -52.55
C ASN A 207 0.69 -25.21 -53.05
N SER A 208 0.91 -25.30 -54.36
CA SER A 208 1.96 -26.17 -54.90
C SER A 208 2.55 -25.57 -56.17
N GLU A 209 3.49 -24.66 -56.00
CA GLU A 209 4.66 -24.46 -56.88
C GLU A 209 5.79 -23.82 -56.08
#